data_AF-A0A8H3HH84-F1
#
_entry.id   AF-A0A8H3HH84-F1
#
_cell.length_a   1.000
_cell.length_b   1.000
_cell.length_c   1.000
_cell.angle_alpha   90.00
_cell.angle_beta   90.00
_cell.angle_gamma   90.00
#
_symmetry.space_group_name_H-M   'P 1'
#
loop_
_entity.id
_entity.type
_entity.pdbx_description
1 polymer ?
#
loop_
_entity_poly.entity_id
_entity_poly.type
_entity_poly.pdbx_seq_one_letter_code
_entity_poly.pdbx_strand_id
1 'polypeptide(L)'
;MGMSRTTQMFDAAAILSDLLTQANITHAFAGNFEVVALGGPGRDTEEILCIVMSGYRHVREAVQAGDTEIMSANMASWANRLFVTYHEPIPPVEIEICIAGEEGPRNLNPQTVMALQNLPSVLSVTEFMRAKVRIWATRNISEDAQDVLFILNRYWASIDLNRIPEADMDRLVKAYPTAEAPWNAVKERYQ
;
A
#
# COMPACT_ATOMS: atom_id res chain seq x y z
N MET A 1 -24.17 15.24 7.08
CA MET A 1 -23.57 14.70 5.85
C MET A 1 -22.76 13.50 6.27
N GLY A 2 -22.96 12.32 5.66
CA GLY A 2 -22.16 11.14 6.00
C GLY A 2 -20.71 11.33 5.61
N MET A 3 -19.78 10.74 6.36
CA MET A 3 -18.36 10.68 5.98
C MET A 3 -18.21 9.92 4.65
N SER A 4 -17.29 10.35 3.78
CA SER A 4 -17.01 9.64 2.53
C SER A 4 -16.34 8.30 2.83
N ARG A 5 -16.45 7.33 1.92
CA ARG A 5 -15.78 6.02 2.09
C ARG A 5 -14.27 6.19 2.27
N THR A 6 -13.68 7.09 1.50
CA THR A 6 -12.25 7.44 1.59
C THR A 6 -11.88 7.95 2.98
N THR A 7 -12.69 8.84 3.59
CA THR A 7 -12.47 9.29 4.97
C THR A 7 -12.49 8.11 5.94
N GLN A 8 -13.48 7.22 5.83
CA GLN A 8 -13.57 6.04 6.70
C GLN A 8 -12.34 5.13 6.59
N MET A 9 -11.74 5.00 5.41
CA MET A 9 -10.52 4.22 5.24
C MET A 9 -9.31 4.87 5.90
N PHE A 10 -9.19 6.19 5.81
CA PHE A 10 -8.13 6.92 6.51
C PHE A 10 -8.27 6.82 8.02
N ASP A 11 -9.50 6.89 8.54
CA ASP A 11 -9.78 6.71 9.96
C ASP A 11 -9.41 5.28 10.41
N ALA A 12 -9.82 4.26 9.65
CA ALA A 12 -9.46 2.87 9.92
C ALA A 12 -7.93 2.66 9.93
N ALA A 13 -7.23 3.24 8.95
CA ALA A 13 -5.79 3.15 8.83
C ALA A 13 -5.08 3.87 9.99
N ALA A 14 -5.57 5.04 10.40
CA ALA A 14 -5.02 5.81 11.51
C ALA A 14 -5.18 5.07 12.84
N ILE A 15 -6.38 4.55 13.13
CA ILE A 15 -6.65 3.78 14.35
C ILE A 15 -5.77 2.52 14.41
N LEU A 16 -5.67 1.77 13.30
CA LEU A 16 -4.80 0.60 13.25
C LEU A 16 -3.32 1.00 13.42
N SER A 17 -2.88 2.06 12.75
CA SER A 17 -1.52 2.58 12.86
C SER A 17 -1.15 2.92 14.31
N ASP A 18 -2.06 3.53 15.05
CA ASP A 18 -1.85 3.88 16.46
C ASP A 18 -1.72 2.62 17.33
N LEU A 19 -2.61 1.64 17.16
CA LEU A 19 -2.56 0.37 17.89
C LEU A 19 -1.24 -0.38 17.63
N LEU A 20 -0.82 -0.46 16.36
CA LEU A 20 0.44 -1.11 15.98
C LEU A 20 1.66 -0.36 16.52
N THR A 21 1.63 0.98 16.48
CA THR A 21 2.72 1.81 17.01
C THR A 21 2.87 1.63 18.52
N GLN A 22 1.76 1.63 19.27
CA GLN A 22 1.75 1.39 20.71
C GLN A 22 2.30 0.00 21.08
N ALA A 23 2.07 -1.00 20.21
CA ALA A 23 2.61 -2.34 20.35
C ALA A 23 4.04 -2.50 19.80
N ASN A 24 4.71 -1.42 19.37
CA ASN A 24 6.03 -1.42 18.72
C ASN A 24 6.11 -2.30 17.46
N ILE A 25 5.03 -2.37 16.69
CA ILE A 25 4.97 -3.08 15.41
C ILE A 25 5.22 -2.09 14.27
N THR A 26 6.39 -2.21 13.64
CA THR A 26 6.67 -1.47 12.40
C THR A 26 5.75 -1.96 11.28
N HIS A 27 5.10 -1.03 10.61
CA HIS A 27 4.09 -1.32 9.60
C HIS A 27 4.10 -0.27 8.47
N ALA A 28 3.45 -0.59 7.36
CA ALA A 28 3.22 0.33 6.26
C ALA A 28 1.94 -0.04 5.52
N PHE A 29 1.17 0.96 5.10
CA PHE A 29 -0.01 0.75 4.28
C PHE A 29 0.36 0.72 2.80
N ALA A 30 -0.35 -0.12 2.04
CA ALA A 30 -0.04 -0.40 0.65
C ALA A 30 -1.32 -0.72 -0.15
N GLY A 31 -1.13 -1.01 -1.44
CA GLY A 31 -2.20 -1.37 -2.35
C GLY A 31 -2.87 -0.13 -2.95
N ASN A 32 -4.15 -0.26 -3.33
CA ASN A 32 -4.89 0.82 -3.97
C ASN A 32 -5.12 2.01 -3.01
N PHE A 33 -5.20 1.76 -1.70
CA PHE A 33 -5.18 2.80 -0.68
C PHE A 33 -3.98 3.76 -0.80
N GLU A 34 -2.80 3.26 -1.14
CA GLU A 34 -1.60 4.10 -1.27
C GLU A 34 -1.73 5.09 -2.44
N VAL A 35 -2.35 4.68 -3.55
CA VAL A 35 -2.63 5.58 -4.68
C VAL A 35 -3.55 6.71 -4.25
N VAL A 36 -4.57 6.41 -3.46
CA VAL A 36 -5.49 7.41 -2.90
C VAL A 36 -4.76 8.34 -1.93
N ALA A 37 -3.93 7.79 -1.03
CA ALA A 37 -3.10 8.56 -0.10
C ALA A 37 -2.12 9.51 -0.82
N LEU A 38 -1.69 9.16 -2.03
CA LEU A 38 -0.81 9.99 -2.87
C LEU A 38 -1.54 10.97 -3.78
N GLY A 39 -2.87 11.07 -3.66
CA GLY A 39 -3.69 11.99 -4.45
C GLY A 39 -3.91 11.54 -5.88
N GLY A 40 -4.01 10.23 -6.11
CA GLY A 40 -4.39 9.64 -7.39
C GLY A 40 -5.75 10.17 -7.87
N PRO A 41 -5.88 10.60 -9.14
CA PRO A 41 -7.11 11.21 -9.64
C PRO A 41 -8.25 10.19 -9.78
N GLY A 42 -9.44 10.54 -9.28
CA GLY A 42 -10.68 9.77 -9.53
C GLY A 42 -10.68 8.34 -8.97
N ARG A 43 -9.84 8.06 -7.97
CA ARG A 43 -9.73 6.75 -7.33
C ARG A 43 -10.47 6.76 -6.00
N ASP A 44 -11.54 5.99 -5.94
CA ASP A 44 -12.01 5.40 -4.69
C ASP A 44 -11.46 3.97 -4.61
N THR A 45 -11.26 3.49 -3.39
CA THR A 45 -10.84 2.10 -3.17
C THR A 45 -11.63 1.53 -2.00
N GLU A 46 -11.75 0.21 -1.97
CA GLU A 46 -12.24 -0.54 -0.82
C GLU A 46 -11.16 -1.48 -0.27
N GLU A 47 -9.97 -1.45 -0.90
CA GLU A 47 -8.86 -2.33 -0.60
C GLU A 47 -7.76 -1.56 0.14
N ILE A 48 -7.49 -1.99 1.35
CA ILE A 48 -6.38 -1.47 2.15
C ILE A 48 -5.56 -2.63 2.70
N LEU A 49 -4.26 -2.60 2.37
CA LEU A 49 -3.28 -3.55 2.85
C LEU A 49 -2.44 -2.88 3.94
N CYS A 50 -2.13 -3.63 4.99
CA CYS A 50 -1.17 -3.23 6.01
C CYS A 50 -0.05 -4.27 6.09
N ILE A 51 1.14 -3.91 5.62
CA ILE A 51 2.33 -4.74 5.69
C ILE A 51 2.96 -4.55 7.07
N VAL A 52 3.27 -5.63 7.78
CA VAL A 52 3.83 -5.60 9.14
C VAL A 52 5.16 -6.35 9.21
N MET A 53 6.10 -5.85 10.04
CA MET A 53 7.38 -6.51 10.35
C MET A 53 7.28 -7.59 11.43
N SER A 54 6.07 -7.87 11.91
CA SER A 54 5.78 -8.88 12.92
C SER A 54 4.91 -10.01 12.35
N GLY A 55 4.67 -11.06 13.12
CA GLY A 55 3.69 -12.10 12.75
C GLY A 55 2.26 -11.73 13.12
N TYR A 56 1.28 -12.36 12.45
CA TYR A 56 -0.17 -12.16 12.70
C TYR A 56 -0.59 -12.26 14.17
N ARG A 57 0.08 -13.10 14.96
CA ARG A 57 -0.18 -13.20 16.39
C ARG A 57 -0.01 -11.86 17.11
N HIS A 58 1.08 -11.14 16.85
CA HIS A 58 1.38 -9.87 17.52
C HIS A 58 0.39 -8.78 17.09
N VAL A 59 -0.01 -8.76 15.82
CA VAL A 59 -1.05 -7.85 15.33
C VAL A 59 -2.38 -8.10 16.03
N ARG A 60 -2.78 -9.37 16.17
CA ARG A 60 -4.01 -9.72 16.89
C ARG A 60 -3.94 -9.32 18.37
N GLU A 61 -2.81 -9.57 19.04
CA GLU A 61 -2.61 -9.16 20.44
C GLU A 61 -2.67 -7.63 20.59
N ALA A 62 -2.10 -6.86 19.64
CA ALA A 62 -2.17 -5.40 19.63
C ALA A 62 -3.61 -4.88 19.47
N VAL A 63 -4.39 -5.46 18.54
CA VAL A 63 -5.79 -5.10 18.34
C VAL A 63 -6.64 -5.49 19.56
N GLN A 64 -6.40 -6.65 20.16
CA GLN A 64 -7.12 -7.12 21.36
C GLN A 64 -6.81 -6.29 22.62
N ALA A 65 -5.66 -5.63 22.68
CA ALA A 65 -5.32 -4.72 23.78
C ALA A 65 -6.01 -3.36 23.65
N GLY A 66 -6.53 -3.02 22.47
CA GLY A 66 -7.31 -1.81 22.21
C GLY A 66 -8.81 -1.98 22.47
N ASP A 67 -9.61 -1.07 21.91
CA ASP A 67 -11.07 -1.15 21.98
C ASP A 67 -11.61 -2.13 20.91
N THR A 68 -12.04 -3.30 21.38
CA THR A 68 -12.55 -4.37 20.50
C THR A 68 -13.93 -4.09 19.90
N GLU A 69 -14.68 -3.13 20.43
CA GLU A 69 -15.94 -2.68 19.82
C GLU A 69 -15.66 -1.84 18.57
N ILE A 70 -14.55 -1.09 18.57
CA ILE A 70 -14.10 -0.28 17.44
C ILE A 70 -13.38 -1.14 16.39
N MET A 71 -12.47 -2.01 16.83
CA MET A 71 -11.60 -2.75 15.91
C MET A 71 -11.38 -4.20 16.36
N SER A 72 -11.53 -5.16 15.44
CA SER A 72 -11.33 -6.59 15.74
C SER A 72 -10.44 -7.27 14.70
N ALA A 73 -9.72 -8.32 15.08
CA ALA A 73 -8.80 -9.03 14.19
C ALA A 73 -9.19 -10.52 14.05
N ASN A 74 -9.47 -10.96 12.82
CA ASN A 74 -9.96 -12.30 12.51
C ASN A 74 -9.13 -12.96 11.41
N MET A 75 -8.78 -14.23 11.62
CA MET A 75 -8.11 -15.03 10.59
C MET A 75 -9.13 -15.54 9.57
N ALA A 76 -8.94 -15.19 8.30
CA ALA A 76 -9.64 -15.79 7.19
C ALA A 76 -9.01 -17.14 6.86
N SER A 77 -9.68 -18.23 7.24
CA SER A 77 -9.19 -19.61 7.04
C SER A 77 -8.99 -19.97 5.56
N TRP A 78 -9.76 -19.36 4.66
CA TRP A 78 -9.68 -19.59 3.21
C TRP A 78 -8.45 -18.93 2.56
N ALA A 79 -7.96 -17.82 3.11
CA ALA A 79 -6.80 -17.09 2.61
C ALA A 79 -5.52 -17.42 3.37
N ASN A 80 -5.64 -18.00 4.57
CA ASN A 80 -4.59 -18.01 5.59
C ASN A 80 -4.03 -16.60 5.87
N ARG A 81 -4.91 -15.58 5.83
CA ARG A 81 -4.58 -14.18 6.07
C ARG A 81 -5.34 -13.62 7.25
N LEU A 82 -4.73 -12.66 7.95
CA LEU A 82 -5.37 -11.93 9.04
C LEU A 82 -6.06 -10.69 8.46
N PHE A 83 -7.32 -10.48 8.85
CA PHE A 83 -8.07 -9.27 8.53
C PHE A 83 -8.37 -8.51 9.82
N VAL A 84 -8.18 -7.20 9.78
CA VAL A 84 -8.59 -6.29 10.84
C VAL A 84 -9.81 -5.51 10.37
N THR A 85 -10.90 -5.60 11.11
CA THR A 85 -12.17 -4.94 10.77
C THR A 85 -12.37 -3.75 11.69
N TYR A 86 -12.63 -2.58 11.09
CA TYR A 86 -13.05 -1.35 11.75
C TYR A 86 -14.57 -1.19 11.63
N HIS A 87 -15.26 -1.13 12.78
CA HIS A 87 -16.71 -1.35 12.89
C HIS A 87 -17.56 -0.07 12.93
N GLU A 88 -16.97 1.10 13.19
CA GLU A 88 -17.75 2.35 13.28
C GLU A 88 -18.49 2.73 11.98
N PRO A 89 -17.90 2.59 10.77
CA PRO A 89 -18.61 2.88 9.53
C PRO A 89 -19.51 1.72 9.10
N ILE A 90 -20.59 2.06 8.38
CA ILE A 90 -21.45 1.09 7.69
C ILE A 90 -21.35 1.36 6.17
N PRO A 91 -20.84 0.42 5.36
CA PRO A 91 -20.31 -0.89 5.76
C PRO A 91 -18.96 -0.79 6.51
N PRO A 92 -18.59 -1.81 7.33
CA PRO A 92 -17.27 -1.85 7.98
C PRO A 92 -16.12 -1.72 6.98
N VAL A 93 -14.95 -1.29 7.47
CA VAL A 93 -13.71 -1.28 6.69
C VAL A 93 -12.88 -2.48 7.08
N GLU A 94 -12.49 -3.30 6.10
CA GLU A 94 -11.59 -4.43 6.32
C GLU A 94 -10.18 -4.08 5.84
N ILE A 95 -9.20 -4.35 6.69
CA ILE A 95 -7.78 -4.14 6.42
C ILE A 95 -7.12 -5.51 6.37
N GLU A 96 -6.57 -5.84 5.21
CA GLU A 96 -5.81 -7.06 5.03
C GLU A 96 -4.40 -6.89 5.59
N ILE A 97 -4.00 -7.79 6.48
CA ILE A 97 -2.66 -7.79 7.07
C ILE A 97 -1.74 -8.71 6.27
N CYS A 98 -0.62 -8.15 5.83
CA CYS A 98 0.40 -8.83 5.07
C CYS A 98 1.71 -8.87 5.85
N ILE A 99 2.47 -9.96 5.76
CA ILE A 99 3.77 -10.07 6.42
C ILE A 99 4.85 -9.51 5.48
N ALA A 100 5.72 -8.66 6.01
CA ALA A 100 6.85 -8.12 5.27
C ALA A 100 7.71 -9.24 4.66
N GLY A 101 8.03 -9.10 3.37
CA GLY A 101 8.81 -10.08 2.62
C GLY A 101 8.00 -11.21 1.97
N GLU A 102 6.77 -11.46 2.43
CA GLU A 102 5.77 -12.21 1.64
C GLU A 102 5.12 -11.26 0.64
N GLU A 103 4.63 -10.11 1.13
CA GLU A 103 4.16 -8.99 0.33
C GLU A 103 5.02 -7.76 0.61
N GLY A 104 5.41 -7.07 -0.46
CA GLY A 104 6.27 -5.88 -0.37
C GLY A 104 7.69 -6.17 0.12
N PRO A 105 8.39 -5.15 0.67
CA PRO A 105 9.78 -5.26 1.11
C PRO A 105 9.94 -6.17 2.32
N ARG A 106 11.08 -6.88 2.41
CA ARG A 106 11.45 -7.72 3.56
C ARG A 106 11.67 -6.95 4.86
N ASN A 107 12.08 -5.69 4.75
CA ASN A 107 12.35 -4.82 5.87
C ASN A 107 11.62 -3.50 5.64
N LEU A 108 10.83 -3.07 6.63
CA LEU A 108 10.23 -1.75 6.66
C LEU A 108 11.19 -0.79 7.37
N ASN A 109 11.79 0.13 6.61
CA ASN A 109 12.76 1.10 7.09
C ASN A 109 12.64 2.40 6.28
N PRO A 110 13.37 3.48 6.62
CA PRO A 110 13.25 4.77 5.94
C PRO A 110 13.53 4.77 4.42
N GLN A 111 14.08 3.69 3.85
CA GLN A 111 14.28 3.52 2.41
C GLN A 111 13.14 2.76 1.71
N THR A 112 12.23 2.15 2.46
CA THR A 112 11.16 1.30 1.93
C THR A 112 9.77 1.80 2.32
N VAL A 113 9.69 2.66 3.33
CA VAL A 113 8.47 3.34 3.78
C VAL A 113 8.67 4.84 3.71
N MET A 114 7.56 5.57 3.59
CA MET A 114 7.57 7.02 3.73
C MET A 114 6.38 7.48 4.58
N ALA A 115 6.61 8.56 5.33
CA ALA A 115 5.55 9.21 6.10
C ALA A 115 4.86 10.25 5.22
N LEU A 116 3.53 10.27 5.30
CA LEU A 116 2.70 11.32 4.73
C LEU A 116 2.19 12.20 5.88
N GLN A 117 2.10 13.51 5.67
CA GLN A 117 1.65 14.42 6.74
C GLN A 117 0.26 14.04 7.22
N ASN A 118 0.14 13.77 8.53
CA ASN A 118 -1.11 13.38 9.20
C ASN A 118 -1.73 12.08 8.65
N LEU A 119 -0.93 11.23 8.02
CA LEU A 119 -1.38 9.97 7.44
C LEU A 119 -0.48 8.83 7.91
N PRO A 120 -1.03 7.61 8.03
CA PRO A 120 -0.24 6.42 8.32
C PRO A 120 0.91 6.24 7.32
N SER A 121 2.03 5.66 7.78
CA SER A 121 3.18 5.40 6.90
C SER A 121 2.77 4.48 5.75
N VAL A 122 3.15 4.84 4.53
CA VAL A 122 2.93 4.04 3.32
C VAL A 122 4.25 3.50 2.79
N LEU A 123 4.21 2.64 1.76
CA LEU A 123 5.44 2.26 1.07
C LEU A 123 6.10 3.47 0.41
N SER A 124 7.41 3.38 0.23
CA SER A 124 8.11 4.34 -0.64
C SER A 124 7.59 4.19 -2.07
N VAL A 125 7.63 5.29 -2.83
CA VAL A 125 7.30 5.33 -4.27
C VAL A 125 7.97 4.18 -5.04
N THR A 126 9.24 3.91 -4.75
CA THR A 126 9.99 2.80 -5.37
C THR A 126 9.39 1.43 -5.06
N GLU A 127 9.04 1.16 -3.81
CA GLU A 127 8.50 -0.14 -3.42
C GLU A 127 7.07 -0.34 -3.90
N PHE A 128 6.26 0.73 -3.92
CA PHE A 128 4.98 0.72 -4.60
C PHE A 128 5.13 0.35 -6.08
N MET A 129 6.00 1.06 -6.81
CA MET A 129 6.26 0.81 -8.23
C MET A 129 6.70 -0.63 -8.46
N ARG A 130 7.67 -1.12 -7.69
CA ARG A 130 8.17 -2.49 -7.77
C ARG A 130 7.06 -3.52 -7.59
N ALA A 131 6.23 -3.37 -6.57
CA ALA A 131 5.12 -4.29 -6.30
C ALA A 131 4.07 -4.23 -7.42
N LYS A 132 3.62 -3.02 -7.79
CA LYS A 132 2.54 -2.81 -8.75
C LYS A 132 2.91 -3.26 -10.16
N VAL A 133 4.15 -3.03 -10.60
CA VAL A 133 4.65 -3.48 -11.90
C VAL A 133 4.69 -5.01 -11.99
N ARG A 134 5.11 -5.69 -10.92
CA ARG A 134 5.11 -7.15 -10.86
C ARG A 134 3.69 -7.74 -10.93
N ILE A 135 2.75 -7.12 -10.21
CA ILE A 135 1.33 -7.51 -10.25
C ILE A 135 0.77 -7.30 -11.65
N TRP A 136 1.00 -6.13 -12.24
CA TRP A 136 0.60 -5.82 -13.61
C TRP A 136 1.20 -6.82 -14.61
N ALA A 137 2.50 -7.14 -14.51
CA ALA A 137 3.15 -8.08 -15.41
C ALA A 137 2.56 -9.50 -15.35
N THR A 138 1.88 -9.84 -14.24
CA THR A 138 1.22 -11.13 -14.03
C THR A 138 -0.24 -11.12 -14.49
N ARG A 139 -0.99 -10.05 -14.17
CA ARG A 139 -2.43 -9.95 -14.44
C ARG A 139 -2.77 -9.25 -15.76
N ASN A 140 -1.88 -8.39 -16.23
CA ASN A 140 -2.01 -7.52 -17.40
C ASN A 140 -3.33 -6.71 -17.41
N ILE A 141 -3.74 -6.19 -16.25
CA ILE A 141 -4.97 -5.40 -16.11
C ILE A 141 -4.70 -3.91 -16.24
N SER A 142 -5.62 -3.19 -16.88
CA SER A 142 -5.42 -1.76 -17.16
C SER A 142 -5.38 -0.89 -15.90
N GLU A 143 -6.08 -1.29 -14.83
CA GLU A 143 -6.12 -0.51 -13.59
C GLU A 143 -4.74 -0.46 -12.92
N ASP A 144 -4.01 -1.58 -12.87
CA ASP A 144 -2.65 -1.59 -12.32
C ASP A 144 -1.70 -0.73 -13.18
N ALA A 145 -1.87 -0.74 -14.50
CA ALA A 145 -1.08 0.12 -15.39
C ALA A 145 -1.33 1.61 -15.14
N GLN A 146 -2.59 2.00 -14.90
CA GLN A 146 -2.91 3.40 -14.59
C GLN A 146 -2.27 3.87 -13.28
N ASP A 147 -2.18 2.99 -12.28
CA ASP A 147 -1.51 3.32 -11.02
C ASP A 147 0.00 3.49 -11.19
N VAL A 148 0.62 2.60 -11.98
CA VAL A 148 2.03 2.74 -12.36
C VAL A 148 2.26 4.05 -13.12
N LEU A 149 1.40 4.37 -14.09
CA LEU A 149 1.48 5.62 -14.86
C LEU A 149 1.31 6.85 -13.98
N PHE A 150 0.38 6.84 -13.03
CA PHE A 150 0.18 7.95 -12.11
C PHE A 150 1.45 8.21 -11.29
N ILE A 151 2.01 7.15 -10.69
CA ILE A 151 3.20 7.27 -9.87
C ILE A 151 4.40 7.68 -10.70
N LEU A 152 4.58 7.07 -11.86
CA LEU A 152 5.67 7.39 -12.76
C LEU A 152 5.60 8.85 -13.22
N ASN A 153 4.43 9.37 -13.59
CA ASN A 153 4.33 10.78 -14.02
C ASN A 153 4.56 11.77 -12.88
N ARG A 154 4.07 11.47 -11.68
CA ARG A 154 4.07 12.43 -10.56
C ARG A 154 5.31 12.35 -9.68
N TYR A 155 5.89 11.16 -9.52
CA TYR A 155 6.91 10.87 -8.52
C TYR A 155 8.18 10.24 -9.10
N TRP A 156 8.43 10.32 -10.43
CA TRP A 156 9.61 9.73 -11.08
C TRP A 156 10.95 10.11 -10.40
N ALA A 157 11.07 11.34 -9.90
CA ALA A 157 12.29 11.83 -9.26
C ALA A 157 12.64 11.10 -7.94
N SER A 158 11.67 10.41 -7.32
CA SER A 158 11.86 9.64 -6.09
C SER A 158 12.05 8.13 -6.34
N ILE A 159 11.94 7.68 -7.59
CA ILE A 159 12.11 6.28 -7.96
C ILE A 159 13.60 5.92 -7.96
N ASP A 160 13.91 4.79 -7.33
CA ASP A 160 15.22 4.14 -7.40
C ASP A 160 15.25 3.02 -8.44
N LEU A 161 15.91 3.30 -9.57
CA LEU A 161 15.96 2.42 -10.74
C LEU A 161 16.44 1.00 -10.40
N ASN A 162 17.45 0.87 -9.52
CA ASN A 162 18.09 -0.40 -9.20
C ASN A 162 17.16 -1.42 -8.51
N ARG A 163 15.98 -0.97 -8.06
CA ARG A 163 14.99 -1.80 -7.36
C ARG A 163 13.79 -2.15 -8.23
N ILE A 164 13.68 -1.57 -9.43
CA ILE A 164 12.55 -1.77 -10.33
C ILE A 164 12.87 -2.91 -11.31
N PRO A 165 11.94 -3.85 -11.55
CA PRO A 165 12.12 -4.87 -12.58
C PRO A 165 12.05 -4.24 -13.98
N GLU A 166 13.21 -3.82 -14.52
CA GLU A 166 13.29 -3.08 -15.78
C GLU A 166 12.63 -3.81 -16.97
N ALA A 167 12.80 -5.13 -17.06
CA ALA A 167 12.16 -5.92 -18.12
C ALA A 167 10.62 -5.85 -18.07
N ASP A 168 10.04 -5.75 -16.88
CA ASP A 168 8.59 -5.64 -16.70
C ASP A 168 8.12 -4.21 -17.01
N MET A 169 8.91 -3.21 -16.61
CA MET A 169 8.66 -1.81 -16.98
C MET A 169 8.74 -1.59 -18.49
N ASP A 170 9.74 -2.15 -19.17
CA ASP A 170 9.87 -2.02 -20.62
C ASP A 170 8.70 -2.71 -21.36
N ARG A 171 8.15 -3.81 -20.78
CA ARG A 171 6.89 -4.40 -21.26
C ARG A 171 5.71 -3.45 -21.06
N LEU A 172 5.62 -2.78 -19.91
CA LEU A 172 4.58 -1.80 -19.62
C LEU A 172 4.64 -0.61 -20.57
N VAL A 173 5.82 -0.06 -20.81
CA VAL A 173 6.03 1.08 -21.73
C VAL A 173 5.61 0.73 -23.16
N LYS A 174 5.88 -0.49 -23.62
CA LYS A 174 5.41 -0.96 -24.93
C LYS A 174 3.88 -1.03 -25.02
N ALA A 175 3.22 -1.41 -23.93
CA ALA A 175 1.75 -1.47 -23.87
C ALA A 175 1.11 -0.08 -23.67
N TYR A 176 1.80 0.81 -22.95
CA TYR A 176 1.34 2.15 -22.58
C TYR A 176 2.44 3.18 -22.90
N PRO A 177 2.53 3.65 -24.17
CA PRO A 177 3.61 4.55 -24.61
C PRO A 177 3.70 5.88 -23.85
N THR A 178 2.64 6.30 -23.17
CA THR A 178 2.65 7.47 -22.28
C THR A 178 3.63 7.32 -21.10
N ALA A 179 4.04 6.10 -20.75
CA ALA A 179 5.06 5.83 -19.74
C ALA A 179 6.49 6.11 -20.25
N GLU A 180 6.72 6.21 -21.56
CA GLU A 180 8.06 6.22 -22.14
C GLU A 180 8.90 7.41 -21.67
N ALA A 181 8.36 8.63 -21.83
CA ALA A 181 9.06 9.85 -21.45
C ALA A 181 9.45 9.88 -19.96
N PRO A 182 8.54 9.66 -18.99
CA PRO A 182 8.93 9.68 -17.59
C PRO A 182 9.80 8.48 -17.19
N TRP A 183 9.68 7.32 -17.86
CA TRP A 183 10.57 6.18 -17.62
C TRP A 183 12.01 6.46 -18.08
N ASN A 184 12.18 7.07 -19.25
CA ASN A 184 13.50 7.49 -19.73
C ASN A 184 14.13 8.52 -18.79
N ALA A 185 13.34 9.47 -18.26
CA ALA A 185 13.83 10.43 -17.27
C ALA A 185 14.33 9.76 -15.98
N VAL A 186 13.72 8.64 -15.55
CA VAL A 186 14.25 7.83 -14.45
C VAL A 186 15.59 7.21 -14.84
N LYS A 187 15.69 6.60 -16.03
CA LYS A 187 16.93 5.96 -16.52
C LYS A 187 18.09 6.95 -16.63
N GLU A 188 17.85 8.14 -17.16
CA GLU A 188 18.86 9.20 -17.35
C GLU A 188 19.50 9.67 -16.04
N ARG A 189 18.81 9.56 -14.90
CA ARG A 189 19.39 9.91 -13.59
C ARG A 189 20.49 8.96 -13.10
N TYR A 190 20.60 7.78 -13.72
CA TYR A 190 21.54 6.72 -13.34
C TYR A 190 22.65 6.51 -14.38
N GLN A 191 22.70 7.35 -15.41
CA GLN A 191 23.78 7.43 -16.40
C GLN A 191 24.82 8.47 -16.00
#